data_AF-A0AB39TC28-F1
#
_entry.id   AF-A0AB39TC28-F1
#
_cell.length_a   1.000
_cell.length_b   1.000
_cell.length_c   1.000
_cell.angle_alpha   90.00
_cell.angle_beta   90.00
_cell.angle_gamma   90.00
#
_symmetry.space_group_name_H-M   'P 1'
#
loop_
_entity.id
_entity.type
_entity.pdbx_description
1 polymer ?
#
loop_
_entity_poly.entity_id
_entity_poly.type
_entity_poly.pdbx_seq_one_letter_code
_entity_poly.pdbx_strand_id
1 'polypeptide(L)'
;MFAIPDESFRRSPDEPSGCPLPGIVAAFTPRLAEFAFEPGFVAAVDQHVAMLRELLYAQGPELAPRPLDREELSDYALGFLDALAEIGWREPVGHDYAVLRLTAICWLVREQGLLAV
;
A
#
# COMPACT_ATOMS: atom_id res chain seq x y z
N MET A 1 17.69 12.04 39.70
CA MET A 1 17.80 11.88 38.24
C MET A 1 18.42 10.52 37.98
N PHE A 2 17.61 9.51 37.66
CA PHE A 2 18.08 8.18 37.29
C PHE A 2 17.42 7.80 35.97
N ALA A 3 18.25 7.48 34.98
CA ALA A 3 17.84 7.06 33.65
C ALA A 3 17.30 5.62 33.68
N ILE A 4 16.20 5.38 32.99
CA ILE A 4 15.65 4.06 32.68
C ILE A 4 16.39 3.53 31.44
N PRO A 5 16.89 2.28 31.40
CA PRO A 5 17.22 1.64 30.14
C PRO A 5 16.04 0.83 29.61
N ASP A 6 15.54 1.30 28.47
CA ASP A 6 15.07 0.58 27.29
C ASP A 6 14.41 -0.80 27.51
N GLU A 7 13.08 -0.81 27.62
CA GLU A 7 12.30 -1.99 27.25
C GLU A 7 12.30 -2.07 25.73
N SER A 8 13.34 -2.74 25.20
CA SER A 8 13.38 -3.19 23.83
C SER A 8 12.07 -3.94 23.55
N PHE A 9 11.24 -3.34 22.69
CA PHE A 9 9.99 -3.88 22.19
C PHE A 9 10.31 -5.21 21.49
N ARG A 10 10.26 -6.32 22.23
CA ARG A 10 10.35 -7.66 21.65
C ARG A 10 9.14 -7.81 20.75
N ARG A 11 9.33 -7.63 19.44
CA ARG A 11 8.35 -8.08 18.44
C ARG A 11 7.97 -9.51 18.75
N SER A 12 6.67 -9.76 18.79
CA SER A 12 6.14 -11.10 18.97
C SER A 12 6.40 -11.92 17.70
N PRO A 13 6.70 -13.23 17.80
CA PRO A 13 7.05 -14.09 16.66
C PRO A 13 5.89 -14.37 15.68
N ASP A 14 4.71 -13.78 15.91
CA ASP A 14 3.49 -13.92 15.10
C ASP A 14 3.19 -12.68 14.23
N GLU A 15 4.10 -11.69 14.18
CA GLU A 15 3.95 -10.52 13.31
C GLU A 15 4.08 -10.96 11.84
N PRO A 16 3.04 -10.79 10.99
CA PRO A 16 3.10 -11.20 9.60
C PRO A 16 4.27 -10.47 8.93
N SER A 17 5.17 -11.24 8.35
CA SER A 17 6.54 -10.86 7.97
C SER A 17 6.65 -9.53 7.22
N GLY A 18 6.85 -8.42 7.95
CA GLY A 18 7.44 -7.12 7.54
C GLY A 18 6.85 -6.35 6.35
N CYS A 19 6.14 -6.99 5.45
CA CYS A 19 5.69 -6.50 4.16
C CYS A 19 4.16 -6.55 4.13
N PRO A 20 3.47 -5.39 4.01
CA PRO A 20 2.01 -5.34 4.08
C PRO A 20 1.30 -5.79 2.79
N LEU A 21 2.04 -5.97 1.69
CA LEU A 21 1.46 -6.20 0.36
C LEU A 21 0.56 -7.45 0.28
N PRO A 22 0.92 -8.62 0.86
CA PRO A 22 0.02 -9.78 0.84
C PRO A 22 -1.31 -9.52 1.56
N GLY A 23 -1.28 -8.81 2.69
CA GLY A 23 -2.47 -8.44 3.44
C GLY A 23 -3.36 -7.47 2.67
N ILE A 24 -2.77 -6.45 2.04
CA ILE A 24 -3.49 -5.52 1.16
C ILE A 24 -4.13 -6.26 -0.01
N VAL A 25 -3.39 -7.14 -0.69
CA VAL A 25 -3.94 -7.91 -1.81
C VAL A 25 -5.11 -8.78 -1.36
N ALA A 26 -4.97 -9.49 -0.24
CA ALA A 26 -6.04 -10.33 0.28
C ALA A 26 -7.32 -9.53 0.58
N ALA A 27 -7.19 -8.34 1.17
CA ALA A 27 -8.32 -7.50 1.53
C ALA A 27 -8.96 -6.77 0.33
N PHE A 28 -8.16 -6.26 -0.61
CA PHE A 28 -8.63 -5.35 -1.66
C PHE A 28 -8.81 -5.99 -3.03
N THR A 29 -8.35 -7.23 -3.25
CA THR A 29 -8.60 -7.95 -4.51
C THR A 29 -10.09 -8.05 -4.89
N PRO A 30 -11.02 -8.34 -3.96
CA PRO A 30 -12.45 -8.41 -4.29
C PRO A 30 -13.01 -7.14 -4.94
N ARG A 31 -12.51 -5.96 -4.53
CA ARG A 31 -12.95 -4.66 -5.09
C ARG A 31 -12.58 -4.48 -6.56
N LEU A 32 -11.58 -5.20 -7.06
CA LEU A 32 -11.23 -5.15 -8.49
C LEU A 32 -12.33 -5.72 -9.38
N ALA A 33 -13.26 -6.52 -8.86
CA ALA A 33 -14.44 -6.95 -9.61
C ALA A 33 -15.40 -5.78 -9.94
N GLU A 34 -15.41 -4.73 -9.11
CA GLU A 34 -16.22 -3.53 -9.33
C GLU A 34 -15.79 -2.76 -10.59
N PHE A 35 -14.55 -2.95 -11.06
CA PHE A 35 -14.03 -2.29 -12.26
C PHE A 35 -14.86 -2.60 -13.52
N ALA A 36 -15.55 -3.74 -13.54
CA ALA A 36 -16.39 -4.13 -14.66
C ALA A 36 -17.69 -3.29 -14.78
N PHE A 37 -18.09 -2.58 -13.72
CA PHE A 37 -19.39 -1.92 -13.63
C PHE A 37 -19.33 -0.44 -13.19
N GLU A 38 -18.24 -0.03 -12.54
CA GLU A 38 -18.10 1.31 -11.96
C GLU A 38 -16.95 2.12 -12.64
N PRO A 39 -17.18 2.74 -13.82
CA PRO A 39 -16.12 3.46 -14.53
C PRO A 39 -15.56 4.65 -13.74
N GLY A 40 -16.36 5.29 -12.88
CA GLY A 40 -15.90 6.34 -11.99
C GLY A 40 -14.89 5.84 -10.95
N PHE A 41 -15.10 4.63 -10.43
CA PHE A 41 -14.16 3.97 -9.52
C PHE A 41 -12.86 3.60 -10.23
N VAL A 42 -12.94 3.08 -11.46
CA VAL A 42 -11.75 2.79 -12.28
C VAL A 42 -10.92 4.05 -12.50
N ALA A 43 -11.55 5.15 -12.91
CA ALA A 43 -10.84 6.42 -13.13
C ALA A 43 -10.16 6.94 -11.85
N ALA A 44 -10.82 6.83 -10.70
CA ALA A 44 -10.25 7.26 -9.43
C ALA A 44 -9.07 6.36 -9.00
N VAL A 45 -9.16 5.04 -9.20
CA VAL A 45 -8.04 4.13 -8.94
C VAL A 45 -6.87 4.40 -9.89
N ASP A 46 -7.13 4.64 -11.18
CA ASP A 46 -6.08 4.98 -12.16
C ASP A 46 -5.31 6.26 -11.78
N GLN A 47 -6.02 7.29 -11.30
CA GLN A 47 -5.37 8.49 -10.77
C GLN A 47 -4.47 8.18 -9.57
N HIS A 48 -4.90 7.31 -8.67
CA HIS A 48 -4.09 6.88 -7.53
C HIS A 48 -2.86 6.07 -7.98
N VAL A 49 -3.01 5.20 -8.98
CA VAL A 49 -1.91 4.45 -9.60
C VAL A 49 -0.90 5.41 -10.24
N ALA A 50 -1.35 6.38 -11.01
CA ALA A 50 -0.49 7.38 -11.65
C ALA A 50 0.33 8.15 -10.59
N MET A 51 -0.32 8.60 -9.52
CA MET A 51 0.35 9.31 -8.43
C MET A 51 1.36 8.43 -7.68
N LEU A 52 1.05 7.15 -7.43
CA LEU A 52 2.01 6.23 -6.80
C LEU A 52 3.23 6.00 -7.70
N ARG A 53 3.01 5.83 -9.00
CA ARG A 53 4.09 5.71 -9.98
C ARG A 53 4.93 6.97 -10.01
N GLU A 54 4.34 8.15 -10.03
CA GLU A 54 5.08 9.42 -9.99
C GLU A 54 5.92 9.54 -8.70
N LEU A 55 5.31 9.27 -7.54
CA LEU A 55 5.98 9.35 -6.24
C LEU A 55 7.19 8.40 -6.14
N LEU A 56 7.03 7.17 -6.62
CA LEU A 56 8.02 6.11 -6.46
C LEU A 56 9.05 6.11 -7.60
N TYR A 57 8.67 6.47 -8.83
CA TYR A 57 9.62 6.53 -9.96
C TYR A 57 10.46 7.80 -10.00
N ALA A 58 9.99 8.93 -9.45
CA ALA A 58 10.74 10.19 -9.46
C ALA A 58 12.00 10.18 -8.55
N GLN A 59 12.32 9.07 -7.90
CA GLN A 59 13.43 8.95 -6.94
C GLN A 59 14.78 8.51 -7.57
N GLY A 60 14.90 8.43 -8.91
CA GLY A 60 16.11 7.94 -9.60
C GLY A 60 16.79 8.96 -10.53
N PRO A 61 18.11 8.91 -10.74
CA PRO A 61 18.85 9.80 -11.64
C PRO A 61 18.59 9.55 -13.14
N GLU A 62 17.91 8.47 -13.50
CA GLU A 62 17.65 8.08 -14.88
C GLU A 62 16.24 8.44 -15.32
N LEU A 63 16.12 9.17 -16.42
CA LEU A 63 14.86 9.48 -17.13
C LEU A 63 14.24 8.25 -17.84
N ALA A 64 14.67 7.04 -17.47
CA ALA A 64 14.19 5.79 -18.05
C ALA A 64 13.08 5.20 -17.15
N PRO A 65 11.99 4.67 -17.73
CA PRO A 65 10.99 3.93 -16.96
C PRO A 65 11.65 2.70 -16.34
N ARG A 66 11.84 2.69 -15.02
CA ARG A 66 12.25 1.49 -14.28
C ARG A 66 11.01 0.70 -13.84
N PRO A 67 11.11 -0.62 -13.62
CA PRO A 67 10.04 -1.36 -12.95
C PRO A 67 9.83 -0.85 -11.53
N LEU A 68 8.59 -0.94 -11.03
CA LEU A 68 8.27 -0.54 -9.66
C LEU A 68 8.96 -1.49 -8.70
N ASP A 69 9.72 -0.97 -7.75
CA ASP A 69 10.40 -1.81 -6.78
C ASP A 69 9.42 -2.27 -5.68
N ARG A 70 9.53 -3.56 -5.33
CA ARG A 70 8.66 -4.19 -4.33
C ARG A 70 8.89 -3.62 -2.94
N GLU A 71 10.14 -3.33 -2.58
CA GLU A 71 10.53 -2.81 -1.28
C GLU A 71 10.00 -1.38 -1.12
N GLU A 72 10.19 -0.53 -2.13
CA GLU A 72 9.66 0.84 -2.11
C GLU A 72 8.13 0.90 -1.98
N LEU A 73 7.41 0.03 -2.70
CA LEU A 73 5.96 -0.07 -2.57
C LEU A 73 5.55 -0.62 -1.20
N SER A 74 6.33 -1.55 -0.64
CA SER A 74 6.10 -2.12 0.71
C SER A 74 6.27 -1.06 1.79
N ASP A 75 7.33 -0.27 1.71
CA ASP A 75 7.63 0.81 2.66
C ASP A 75 6.58 1.91 2.60
N TYR A 76 6.19 2.32 1.37
CA TYR A 76 5.09 3.25 1.19
C TYR A 76 3.79 2.72 1.80
N ALA A 77 3.45 1.46 1.51
CA ALA A 77 2.23 0.85 2.01
C ALA A 77 2.24 0.74 3.54
N LEU A 78 3.38 0.45 4.16
CA LEU A 78 3.53 0.38 5.60
C LEU A 78 3.28 1.75 6.23
N GLY A 79 3.98 2.79 5.77
CA GLY A 79 3.78 4.16 6.27
C GLY A 79 2.36 4.68 6.05
N PHE A 80 1.71 4.30 4.94
CA PHE A 80 0.31 4.65 4.69
C PHE A 80 -0.63 3.95 5.68
N LEU A 81 -0.43 2.66 5.94
CA LEU A 81 -1.24 1.91 6.92
C LEU A 81 -1.03 2.43 8.35
N ASP A 82 0.19 2.78 8.72
CA ASP A 82 0.50 3.39 10.02
C ASP A 82 -0.25 4.71 10.18
N ALA A 83 -0.22 5.58 9.17
CA ALA A 83 -0.97 6.84 9.19
C ALA A 83 -2.49 6.63 9.29
N LEU A 84 -3.04 5.59 8.65
CA LEU A 84 -4.46 5.22 8.79
C LEU A 84 -4.77 4.73 10.21
N ALA A 85 -3.87 3.94 10.80
CA ALA A 85 -4.03 3.46 12.17
C ALA A 85 -3.97 4.60 13.18
N GLU A 86 -3.07 5.56 13.00
CA GLU A 86 -2.94 6.74 13.86
C GLU A 86 -4.22 7.58 13.93
N ILE A 87 -4.92 7.73 12.80
CA ILE A 87 -6.19 8.48 12.75
C ILE A 87 -7.41 7.61 13.09
N GLY A 88 -7.19 6.34 13.47
CA GLY A 88 -8.26 5.39 13.79
C GLY A 88 -9.17 5.08 12.60
N TRP A 89 -8.63 5.15 11.38
CA TRP A 89 -9.41 4.92 10.16
C TRP A 89 -10.02 3.51 10.16
N ARG A 90 -11.26 3.43 9.71
CA ARG A 90 -11.99 2.19 9.47
C ARG A 90 -12.57 2.24 8.07
N GLU A 91 -12.47 1.13 7.35
CA GLU A 91 -12.97 1.03 5.99
C GLU A 91 -14.47 1.41 5.92
N PRO A 92 -14.85 2.43 5.12
CA PRO A 92 -16.23 2.83 4.98
C PRO A 92 -17.01 1.94 4.00
N VAL A 93 -18.34 2.01 4.08
CA VAL A 93 -19.22 1.49 3.03
C VAL A 93 -19.10 2.41 1.82
N GLY A 94 -18.21 2.07 0.88
CA GLY A 94 -17.95 2.85 -0.34
C GLY A 94 -16.46 3.01 -0.66
N HIS A 95 -16.13 4.07 -1.39
CA HIS A 95 -14.77 4.41 -1.82
C HIS A 95 -14.38 5.78 -1.28
N ASP A 96 -13.65 5.80 -0.17
CA ASP A 96 -12.94 7.00 0.25
C ASP A 96 -11.51 6.99 -0.31
N TYR A 97 -10.74 8.03 0.01
CA TYR A 97 -9.36 8.16 -0.43
C TYR A 97 -8.50 6.95 -0.07
N ALA A 98 -8.67 6.39 1.14
CA ALA A 98 -7.88 5.27 1.61
C ALA A 98 -8.22 3.97 0.88
N VAL A 99 -9.51 3.71 0.67
CA VAL A 99 -9.98 2.60 -0.17
C VAL A 99 -9.39 2.69 -1.57
N LEU A 100 -9.44 3.87 -2.20
CA LEU A 100 -8.88 4.09 -3.54
C LEU A 100 -7.36 3.84 -3.55
N ARG A 101 -6.64 4.31 -2.53
CA ARG A 101 -5.18 4.14 -2.41
C ARG A 101 -4.79 2.67 -2.22
N LEU A 102 -5.48 1.95 -1.34
CA LEU A 102 -5.22 0.53 -1.07
C LEU A 102 -5.61 -0.35 -2.27
N THR A 103 -6.69 -0.01 -2.96
CA THR A 103 -7.08 -0.68 -4.23
C THR A 103 -6.02 -0.44 -5.32
N ALA A 104 -5.48 0.77 -5.43
CA ALA A 104 -4.40 1.07 -6.37
C ALA A 104 -3.11 0.29 -6.07
N ILE A 105 -2.72 0.17 -4.79
CA ILE A 105 -1.58 -0.68 -4.37
C ILE A 105 -1.85 -2.14 -4.74
N CYS A 106 -3.04 -2.67 -4.41
CA CYS A 106 -3.44 -4.03 -4.77
C CYS A 106 -3.35 -4.27 -6.29
N TRP A 107 -3.81 -3.30 -7.09
CA TRP A 107 -3.74 -3.37 -8.55
C TRP A 107 -2.29 -3.39 -9.04
N LEU A 108 -1.42 -2.50 -8.53
CA LEU A 108 0.00 -2.45 -8.88
C LEU A 108 0.74 -3.74 -8.55
N VAL A 109 0.48 -4.30 -7.36
CA VAL A 109 1.09 -5.57 -6.93
C VAL A 109 0.73 -6.71 -7.89
N ARG A 110 -0.52 -6.78 -8.33
CA ARG A 110 -0.98 -7.80 -9.29
C ARG A 110 -0.42 -7.58 -10.69
N GLU A 111 -0.48 -6.34 -11.17
CA GLU A 111 -0.03 -5.97 -12.53
C GLU A 111 1.47 -6.19 -12.72
N GLN A 112 2.27 -5.94 -11.67
CA GLN A 112 3.73 -6.08 -11.72
C GLN A 112 4.24 -7.42 -11.14
N GLY A 113 3.33 -8.30 -10.69
CA GLY A 113 3.70 -9.63 -10.16
C GLY A 113 4.48 -9.60 -8.84
N LEU A 114 4.26 -8.61 -7.98
CA LEU A 114 5.09 -8.34 -6.79
C LEU A 114 4.81 -9.26 -5.57
N LEU A 115 4.00 -10.31 -5.73
CA LEU A 115 3.72 -11.30 -4.68
C LEU A 115 4.66 -12.52 -4.70
N ALA A 116 5.48 -12.67 -5.74
CA ALA A 116 6.41 -13.79 -5.83
C ALA A 116 7.72 -13.46 -5.11
N VAL A 117 8.03 -14.25 -4.07
CA VAL A 117 9.39 -14.49 -3.57
C VAL A 117 9.54 -16.00 -3.35
#